data_AF-A0A538CM30-F1
#
_entry.id   AF-A0A538CM30-F1
#
_cell.length_a   1.000
_cell.length_b   1.000
_cell.length_c   1.000
_cell.angle_alpha   90.00
_cell.angle_beta   90.00
_cell.angle_gamma   90.00
#
_symmetry.space_group_name_H-M   'P 1'
#
loop_
_entity.id
_entity.type
_entity.pdbx_description
1 polymer ?
#
loop_
_entity_poly.entity_id
_entity_poly.type
_entity_poly.pdbx_seq_one_letter_code
_entity_poly.pdbx_strand_id
1 'polypeptide(L)'
;MTSTWFSSLRMIEESIDEGTQWTVFEPNDEPLWARIRQSVTRFLTTQWRLGALQGVTADEAFFVVCDRSTMTVDDIDNGRLVCEIGIAPVKPAEFVIFRIQQKTLDAQAS
;
A
#
# COMPACT_ATOMS: atom_id res chain seq x y z
N MET A 1 7.76 -22.52 16.12
CA MET A 1 6.56 -21.68 16.30
C MET A 1 6.73 -20.44 15.44
N THR A 2 5.99 -20.32 14.33
CA THR A 2 5.89 -19.04 13.62
C THR A 2 5.14 -18.07 14.53
N SER A 3 5.70 -16.88 14.77
CA SER A 3 5.06 -15.86 15.60
C SER A 3 3.75 -15.40 14.95
N THR A 4 2.65 -15.42 15.71
CA THR A 4 1.32 -14.97 15.24
C THR A 4 1.34 -13.53 14.73
N TRP A 5 2.26 -12.71 15.24
CA TRP A 5 2.50 -11.34 14.76
C TRP A 5 3.06 -11.31 13.33
N PHE A 6 4.00 -12.19 13.01
CA PHE A 6 4.60 -12.26 11.66
C PHE A 6 3.57 -12.72 10.62
N SER A 7 2.66 -13.61 11.02
CA SER A 7 1.54 -14.01 10.14
C SER A 7 0.56 -12.88 9.88
N SER A 8 0.29 -12.01 10.85
CA SER A 8 -0.61 -10.87 10.66
C SER A 8 -0.01 -9.81 9.73
N LEU A 9 1.29 -9.49 9.89
CA LEU A 9 2.00 -8.59 8.98
C LEU A 9 2.01 -9.12 7.55
N ARG A 10 2.37 -10.40 7.38
CA ARG A 10 2.36 -11.05 6.05
C ARG A 10 0.97 -11.02 5.42
N MET A 11 -0.08 -11.29 6.19
CA MET A 11 -1.46 -11.24 5.68
C MET A 11 -1.83 -9.83 5.19
N ILE A 12 -1.39 -8.76 5.88
CA ILE A 12 -1.64 -7.38 5.43
C ILE A 12 -0.92 -7.12 4.11
N GLU A 13 0.36 -7.48 4.02
CA GLU A 13 1.17 -7.31 2.82
C GLU A 13 0.56 -8.05 1.61
N GLU A 14 0.27 -9.35 1.78
CA GLU A 14 -0.30 -10.21 0.74
C GLU A 14 -1.70 -9.74 0.31
N SER A 15 -2.56 -9.33 1.25
CA SER A 15 -3.88 -8.80 0.92
C SER A 15 -3.82 -7.51 0.09
N ILE A 16 -2.84 -6.65 0.37
CA ILE A 16 -2.67 -5.40 -0.38
C ILE A 16 -2.08 -5.69 -1.77
N ASP A 17 -1.12 -6.59 -1.87
CA ASP A 17 -0.56 -7.02 -3.15
C ASP A 17 -1.64 -7.61 -4.06
N GLU A 18 -2.40 -8.59 -3.57
CA GLU A 18 -3.53 -9.20 -4.29
C GLU A 18 -4.61 -8.16 -4.61
N GLY A 19 -4.96 -7.31 -3.65
CA GLY A 19 -5.99 -6.27 -3.78
C GLY A 19 -5.60 -5.11 -4.72
N THR A 20 -4.35 -5.06 -5.18
CA THR A 20 -3.84 -4.07 -6.13
C THR A 20 -3.42 -4.67 -7.48
N GLN A 21 -3.54 -5.98 -7.69
CA GLN A 21 -3.20 -6.62 -8.98
C GLN A 21 -3.97 -6.08 -10.19
N TRP A 22 -5.16 -5.48 -10.00
CA TRP A 22 -5.94 -4.88 -11.08
C TRP A 22 -5.25 -3.68 -11.74
N THR A 23 -4.24 -3.08 -11.09
CA THR A 23 -3.54 -1.88 -11.60
C THR A 23 -2.69 -2.16 -12.82
N VAL A 24 -2.37 -3.44 -13.10
CA VAL A 24 -1.48 -3.83 -14.22
C VAL A 24 -2.05 -3.48 -15.60
N PHE A 25 -3.34 -3.12 -15.69
CA PHE A 25 -4.03 -2.74 -16.93
C PHE A 25 -4.42 -1.26 -17.01
N GLU A 26 -3.93 -0.43 -16.08
CA GLU A 26 -4.31 0.98 -15.98
C GLU A 26 -3.11 1.89 -16.29
N PRO A 27 -3.34 3.11 -16.83
CA PRO A 27 -2.29 4.11 -16.99
C PRO A 27 -1.69 4.51 -15.64
N ASN A 28 -0.36 4.70 -15.58
CA ASN A 28 0.34 5.12 -14.36
C ASN A 28 0.17 6.63 -14.10
N ASP A 29 -1.03 7.04 -13.70
CA ASP A 29 -1.39 8.44 -13.51
C ASP A 29 -2.18 8.72 -12.21
N GLU A 30 -2.46 10.00 -11.95
CA GLU A 30 -3.13 10.44 -10.72
C GLU A 30 -4.49 9.78 -10.46
N PRO A 31 -5.38 9.59 -11.46
CA PRO A 31 -6.58 8.77 -11.31
C PRO A 31 -6.32 7.37 -10.75
N LEU A 32 -5.33 6.65 -11.27
CA LEU A 32 -4.94 5.32 -10.77
C LEU A 32 -4.45 5.42 -9.33
N TRP A 33 -3.57 6.37 -9.05
CA TRP A 33 -2.99 6.55 -7.71
C TRP A 33 -4.04 6.86 -6.66
N ALA A 34 -5.01 7.72 -6.99
CA ALA A 34 -6.13 8.04 -6.11
C ALA A 34 -6.98 6.81 -5.78
N ARG A 35 -7.24 5.94 -6.77
CA ARG A 35 -7.98 4.67 -6.57
C ARG A 35 -7.20 3.72 -5.66
N ILE A 36 -5.88 3.62 -5.82
CA ILE A 36 -5.02 2.81 -4.96
C ILE A 36 -5.05 3.34 -3.52
N ARG A 37 -4.80 4.65 -3.32
CA ARG A 37 -4.84 5.27 -1.99
C ARG A 37 -6.18 5.01 -1.31
N GLN A 38 -7.29 5.16 -2.03
CA GLN A 38 -8.63 4.88 -1.51
C GLN A 38 -8.83 3.40 -1.13
N SER A 39 -8.42 2.46 -2.00
CA SER A 39 -8.58 1.03 -1.76
C SER A 39 -7.79 0.57 -0.55
N VAL A 40 -6.49 0.90 -0.50
CA VAL A 40 -5.58 0.52 0.59
C VAL A 40 -6.02 1.16 1.90
N THR A 41 -6.42 2.44 1.89
CA THR A 41 -6.94 3.13 3.09
C THR A 41 -8.19 2.44 3.65
N ARG A 42 -9.14 2.02 2.80
CA ARG A 42 -10.34 1.31 3.25
C ARG A 42 -10.00 -0.04 3.88
N PHE A 43 -9.06 -0.77 3.29
CA PHE A 43 -8.59 -2.05 3.84
C PHE A 43 -7.91 -1.85 5.20
N LEU A 44 -6.93 -0.96 5.31
CA LEU A 44 -6.20 -0.69 6.55
C LEU A 44 -7.10 -0.11 7.65
N THR A 45 -8.09 0.71 7.29
CA THR A 45 -9.14 1.18 8.23
C THR A 45 -9.92 0.00 8.82
N THR A 46 -10.22 -1.02 8.00
CA THR A 46 -10.90 -2.23 8.46
C THR A 46 -10.00 -3.01 9.42
N GLN A 47 -8.72 -3.20 9.09
CA GLN A 47 -7.76 -3.88 9.95
C GLN A 47 -7.55 -3.15 11.29
N TRP A 48 -7.48 -1.81 11.26
CA TRP A 48 -7.42 -0.98 12.46
C TRP A 48 -8.64 -1.16 13.36
N ARG A 49 -9.85 -1.12 12.79
CA ARG A 49 -11.10 -1.35 13.56
C ARG A 49 -11.20 -2.76 14.15
N LEU A 50 -10.56 -3.74 13.53
CA LEU A 50 -10.46 -5.11 14.04
C LEU A 50 -9.37 -5.29 15.11
N GLY A 51 -8.63 -4.22 15.44
CA GLY A 51 -7.58 -4.24 16.46
C GLY A 51 -6.27 -4.84 15.97
N ALA A 52 -6.06 -4.98 14.66
CA ALA A 52 -4.80 -5.46 14.10
C ALA A 52 -3.70 -4.38 14.09
N LEU A 53 -4.09 -3.10 14.12
CA LEU A 53 -3.20 -1.93 14.15
C LEU A 53 -3.40 -1.12 15.46
N GLN A 54 -2.34 -0.52 15.97
CA GLN A 54 -2.35 0.41 17.11
C GLN A 54 -2.72 1.82 16.65
N GLY A 55 -3.27 2.65 17.55
CA GLY A 55 -3.61 4.05 17.27
C GLY A 55 -5.03 4.39 17.73
N VAL A 56 -5.20 5.57 18.32
CA VAL A 56 -6.50 6.12 18.71
C VAL A 56 -7.25 6.63 17.48
N THR A 57 -6.51 7.07 16.47
CA THR A 57 -7.03 7.50 15.16
C THR A 57 -6.44 6.65 14.04
N ALA A 58 -7.08 6.66 12.87
CA ALA A 58 -6.56 5.96 11.69
C ALA A 58 -5.18 6.51 11.27
N ASP A 59 -4.98 7.83 11.37
CA ASP A 59 -3.72 8.50 11.01
C ASP A 59 -2.56 8.14 11.94
N GLU A 60 -2.84 7.75 13.19
CA GLU A 60 -1.84 7.17 14.09
C GLU A 60 -1.52 5.71 13.76
N ALA A 61 -2.45 5.01 13.09
CA ALA A 61 -2.37 3.58 12.85
C ALA A 61 -1.70 3.23 11.53
N PHE A 62 -1.88 4.05 10.49
CA PHE A 62 -1.26 3.83 9.20
C PHE A 62 -1.21 5.11 8.37
N PHE A 63 -0.39 5.09 7.33
CA PHE A 63 -0.43 6.05 6.24
C PHE A 63 -0.31 5.35 4.90
N VAL A 64 -0.81 5.99 3.84
CA VAL A 64 -0.68 5.52 2.46
C VAL A 64 -0.29 6.70 1.58
N VAL A 65 0.90 6.63 0.97
CA VAL A 65 1.37 7.62 0.00
C VAL A 65 1.58 6.93 -1.34
N CYS A 66 0.97 7.46 -2.38
CA CYS A 66 1.15 6.98 -3.74
C CYS A 66 0.92 8.18 -4.63
N ASP A 67 1.95 8.95 -4.92
CA ASP A 67 1.86 10.18 -5.72
C ASP A 67 3.24 10.52 -6.29
N ARG A 68 3.41 11.72 -6.85
CA ARG A 68 4.69 12.17 -7.42
C ARG A 68 5.85 12.19 -6.40
N SER A 69 5.60 12.16 -5.09
CA SER A 69 6.67 12.08 -4.09
C SER A 69 7.22 10.66 -3.93
N THR A 70 6.50 9.62 -4.36
CA THR A 70 6.94 8.23 -4.24
C THR A 70 7.53 7.66 -5.54
N MET A 71 7.39 8.37 -6.65
CA MET A 71 7.76 7.92 -8.00
C MET A 71 8.53 8.99 -8.76
N THR A 72 9.58 8.58 -9.46
CA THR A 72 10.29 9.44 -10.43
C THR A 72 9.55 9.47 -11.78
N VAL A 73 9.96 10.38 -12.67
CA VAL A 73 9.46 10.37 -14.06
C VAL A 73 9.80 9.05 -14.76
N ASP A 74 11.01 8.54 -14.55
CA ASP A 74 11.44 7.25 -15.11
C ASP A 74 10.61 6.08 -14.58
N ASP A 75 10.20 6.11 -13.30
CA ASP A 75 9.27 5.12 -12.77
C ASP A 75 7.94 5.15 -13.50
N ILE A 76 7.39 6.35 -13.72
CA ILE A 76 6.09 6.52 -14.37
C ILE A 76 6.13 6.07 -15.83
N ASP A 77 7.15 6.49 -16.57
CA ASP A 77 7.31 6.19 -17.99
C ASP A 77 7.50 4.68 -18.23
N ASN A 78 8.16 3.97 -17.31
CA ASN A 78 8.35 2.52 -17.37
C ASN A 78 7.26 1.72 -16.64
N GLY A 79 6.13 2.34 -16.31
CA GLY A 79 5.00 1.67 -15.64
C GLY A 79 5.35 1.11 -14.26
N ARG A 80 6.33 1.66 -13.56
CA ARG A 80 6.63 1.32 -12.16
C ARG A 80 5.82 2.20 -11.24
N LEU A 81 4.83 1.58 -10.59
CA LEU A 81 4.02 2.24 -9.58
C LEU A 81 4.57 1.90 -8.20
N VAL A 82 4.83 2.93 -7.38
CA VAL A 82 5.34 2.78 -6.03
C VAL A 82 4.35 3.39 -5.03
N CYS A 83 3.74 2.51 -4.23
CA CYS A 83 2.89 2.87 -3.11
C CYS A 83 3.64 2.61 -1.80
N GLU A 84 3.83 3.66 -1.01
CA GLU A 84 4.48 3.60 0.30
C GLU A 84 3.42 3.52 1.40
N ILE A 85 3.51 2.47 2.21
CA ILE A 85 2.54 2.16 3.24
C ILE A 85 3.29 1.96 4.55
N GLY A 86 2.93 2.75 5.56
CA GLY A 86 3.39 2.55 6.93
C GLY A 86 2.24 2.08 7.78
N ILE A 87 2.49 1.10 8.65
CA ILE A 87 1.52 0.61 9.63
C ILE A 87 2.14 0.54 11.03
N ALA A 88 1.30 0.72 12.05
CA ALA A 88 1.65 0.52 13.46
C ALA A 88 1.05 -0.81 13.96
N PRO A 89 1.79 -1.93 13.95
CA PRO A 89 1.26 -3.22 14.41
C PRO A 89 1.14 -3.31 15.93
N VAL A 90 0.23 -4.18 16.43
CA VAL A 90 0.07 -4.42 17.88
C VAL A 90 1.22 -5.27 18.46
N LYS A 91 2.31 -4.60 18.84
CA LYS A 91 3.50 -5.00 19.63
C LYS A 91 4.59 -5.93 19.03
N PRO A 92 5.88 -5.73 19.45
CA PRO A 92 6.44 -4.56 20.12
C PRO A 92 7.07 -3.57 19.13
N ALA A 93 6.38 -2.44 18.93
CA ALA A 93 6.87 -1.10 18.62
C ALA A 93 8.03 -0.92 17.63
N GLU A 94 7.77 -1.21 16.35
CA GLU A 94 8.50 -0.61 15.22
C GLU A 94 7.48 -0.29 14.11
N PHE A 95 7.52 0.93 13.55
CA PHE A 95 6.76 1.21 12.33
C PHE A 95 7.32 0.33 11.23
N VAL A 96 6.49 -0.54 10.67
CA VAL A 96 6.88 -1.37 9.54
C VAL A 96 6.49 -0.62 8.28
N ILE A 97 7.50 -0.23 7.49
CA ILE A 97 7.31 0.37 6.17
C ILE A 97 7.50 -0.74 5.15
N PHE A 98 6.47 -0.98 4.35
CA PHE A 98 6.59 -1.84 3.18
C PHE A 98 6.30 -1.02 1.92
N ARG A 99 7.07 -1.32 0.86
CA ARG A 99 6.91 -0.73 -0.47
C ARG A 99 6.38 -1.83 -1.37
N ILE A 100 5.23 -1.58 -1.98
CA ILE A 100 4.69 -2.47 -3.01
C ILE A 100 5.01 -1.84 -4.36
N GLN A 101 5.56 -2.66 -5.26
CA GLN A 101 5.90 -2.27 -6.61
C GLN A 101 5.09 -3.12 -7.59
N GLN A 102 4.24 -2.47 -8.38
CA GLN A 102 3.50 -3.12 -9.45
C GLN A 102 4.04 -2.67 -10.81
N LYS A 103 3.96 -3.56 -11.79
CA LYS A 103 4.21 -3.22 -13.21
C LYS A 103 2.87 -2.91 -13.88
N THR A 104 2.68 -1.67 -14.29
CA THR A 104 1.51 -1.19 -15.04
C THR A 104 1.81 -1.15 -16.54
N LEU A 105 0.81 -0.81 -17.36
CA LEU A 105 1.03 -0.56 -18.79
C LEU A 105 1.95 0.66 -18.97
N ASP A 106 2.80 0.61 -20.00
CA ASP A 106 3.64 1.74 -20.41
C ASP A 106 2.75 2.93 -20.78
N ALA A 107 3.13 4.14 -20.35
CA ALA A 107 2.38 5.36 -20.67
C ALA A 107 2.46 5.75 -22.16
N GLN A 108 3.30 5.08 -22.96
CA GLN A 108 3.45 5.33 -24.38
C GLN A 108 2.56 4.42 -25.23
N ALA A 109 1.26 4.73 -25.23
CA ALA A 109 0.39 4.47 -26.36
C ALA A 109 0.00 5.81 -26.99
N SER A 110 0.89 6.37 -27.82
CA SER A 110 0.61 7.44 -28.79
C SER A 110 1.60 7.36 -29.94
#